data_AF-A0AAD2G6L2-F1
#
_entry.id   AF-A0AAD2G6L2-F1
#
_cell.length_a   1.000
_cell.length_b   1.000
_cell.length_c   1.000
_cell.angle_alpha   90.00
_cell.angle_beta   90.00
_cell.angle_gamma   90.00
#
_symmetry.space_group_name_H-M   'P 1'
#
loop_
_entity.id
_entity.type
_entity.pdbx_description
1 polymer ?
#
loop_
_entity_poly.entity_id
_entity_poly.type
_entity_poly.pdbx_seq_one_letter_code
_entity_poly.pdbx_strand_id
1 'polypeptide(L)'
;MAICPMIANVDLETTLQITDPFHPLQDWNEVSGTAMSPTQVGPSGYPVIFGHNDGPSTGNAFAAWDSGTGKRLKTIHLDASSSRLPIFHQDWEDMTIGSCGGGPPPNHATESSCIYLADTGDNRAQGSGQETQRPKNRPYTIYKIREPILNNISDNATLSVEEDVSILQFDYSHVTSPTTFANCEAMFLDHVGWGGDDGSTSNSVGDLYLVTKWNQDKSRILNRLFQIPASAWPLPGQVATYSPFAVGEYSDTNSSSQGTFYDYTWTGADMSLDGTMIALTWTNETHIFPRCPNRTVASTLAMFDTHSCVHYQNPPTGANPGNQYEAVSFSPDGARLFNLAESWDPPKIVTVDLLLLQQQQQQQQQQQQQQGSSHSTRNSNKQHQQYCSGGYYNNPPLLGLDDPIVLEGGGDDETNLKEDREFSSEAGWSTMPPPSSQQLLLLLVALTATIRILFQT
;
A
#
# COMPACT_ATOMS: atom_id res chain seq x y z
N MET A 1 25.33 -9.38 9.44
CA MET A 1 25.03 -8.15 8.67
C MET A 1 23.92 -8.51 7.72
N ALA A 2 22.71 -8.02 7.95
CA ALA A 2 21.59 -8.29 7.04
C ALA A 2 21.79 -7.49 5.75
N ILE A 3 21.55 -8.12 4.59
CA ILE A 3 21.74 -7.52 3.28
C ILE A 3 20.48 -6.72 2.95
N CYS A 4 20.62 -5.46 2.54
CA CYS A 4 19.49 -4.65 2.09
C CYS A 4 18.89 -5.27 0.81
N PRO A 5 17.57 -5.38 0.68
CA PRO A 5 16.94 -5.80 -0.57
C PRO A 5 17.40 -4.87 -1.70
N MET A 6 17.95 -5.46 -2.77
CA MET A 6 18.32 -4.71 -3.96
C MET A 6 17.20 -4.82 -4.99
N ILE A 7 16.51 -3.70 -5.21
CA ILE A 7 15.59 -3.53 -6.32
C ILE A 7 16.17 -2.45 -7.23
N ALA A 8 16.20 -2.70 -8.54
CA ALA A 8 16.80 -1.75 -9.45
C ALA A 8 15.77 -0.75 -9.96
N ASN A 9 16.17 0.51 -10.08
CA ASN A 9 15.29 1.58 -10.54
C ASN A 9 15.11 1.50 -12.07
N VAL A 10 13.89 1.21 -12.53
CA VAL A 10 13.54 1.19 -13.96
C VAL A 10 12.05 1.50 -14.13
N ASP A 11 11.74 2.48 -14.99
CA ASP A 11 10.38 2.76 -15.49
C ASP A 11 9.90 1.55 -16.31
N LEU A 12 8.98 0.77 -15.76
CA LEU A 12 8.46 -0.41 -16.44
C LEU A 12 7.06 -0.15 -17.00
N GLU A 13 6.96 -0.08 -18.32
CA GLU A 13 5.72 -0.39 -19.04
C GLU A 13 5.49 -1.91 -18.98
N THR A 14 5.14 -2.43 -17.80
CA THR A 14 4.86 -3.86 -17.64
C THR A 14 3.49 -4.17 -18.20
N THR A 15 3.40 -5.13 -19.13
CA THR A 15 2.12 -5.77 -19.44
C THR A 15 1.74 -6.65 -18.25
N LEU A 16 1.04 -6.07 -17.29
CA LEU A 16 0.42 -6.76 -16.17
C LEU A 16 -0.44 -7.91 -16.69
N GLN A 17 -0.16 -9.15 -16.25
CA GLN A 17 -1.10 -10.24 -16.45
C GLN A 17 -2.32 -9.95 -15.58
N ILE A 18 -3.31 -9.28 -16.17
CA ILE A 18 -4.67 -9.23 -15.64
C ILE A 18 -5.21 -10.65 -15.78
N THR A 19 -5.00 -11.48 -14.76
CA THR A 19 -5.91 -12.60 -14.58
C THR A 19 -7.23 -11.97 -14.16
N ASP A 20 -8.23 -12.04 -15.03
CA ASP A 20 -9.61 -11.66 -14.74
C ASP A 20 -10.44 -12.91 -14.35
N PRO A 21 -10.30 -13.48 -13.13
CA PRO A 21 -11.25 -14.44 -12.60
C PRO A 21 -12.12 -13.86 -11.48
N PHE A 22 -11.92 -12.60 -11.06
CA PHE A 22 -12.58 -12.00 -9.90
C PHE A 22 -13.96 -11.40 -10.24
N HIS A 23 -14.87 -12.22 -10.77
CA HIS A 23 -16.30 -11.88 -10.85
C HIS A 23 -17.10 -11.77 -9.52
N PRO A 24 -16.62 -12.13 -8.29
CA PRO A 24 -17.50 -12.12 -7.11
C PRO A 24 -17.54 -10.85 -6.24
N LEU A 25 -16.93 -9.74 -6.65
CA LEU A 25 -17.04 -8.46 -5.92
C LEU A 25 -18.20 -7.57 -6.40
N GLN A 26 -19.13 -8.11 -7.19
CA GLN A 26 -20.27 -7.37 -7.78
C GLN A 26 -21.18 -6.64 -6.76
N ASP A 27 -21.16 -7.03 -5.50
CA ASP A 27 -21.96 -6.37 -4.45
C ASP A 27 -21.19 -5.27 -3.70
N TRP A 28 -19.93 -5.01 -4.07
CA TRP A 28 -19.02 -4.06 -3.43
C TRP A 28 -18.50 -3.06 -4.48
N ASN A 29 -19.32 -2.05 -4.78
CA ASN A 29 -18.97 -0.94 -5.66
C ASN A 29 -18.28 0.10 -4.78
N GLU A 30 -16.97 0.35 -4.94
CA GLU A 30 -16.10 1.22 -4.09
C GLU A 30 -15.38 0.47 -2.94
N VAL A 31 -14.40 -0.38 -3.26
CA VAL A 31 -13.57 -1.05 -2.22
C VAL A 31 -12.35 -0.18 -1.94
N SER A 32 -12.27 0.38 -0.74
CA SER A 32 -11.28 1.42 -0.40
C SER A 32 -10.13 0.88 0.46
N GLY A 33 -10.26 -0.31 1.04
CA GLY A 33 -9.13 -0.96 1.73
C GLY A 33 -9.14 -2.47 1.63
N THR A 34 -7.95 -3.05 1.55
CA THR A 34 -7.72 -4.50 1.48
C THR A 34 -6.50 -4.91 2.27
N ALA A 35 -6.54 -6.09 2.87
CA ALA A 35 -5.40 -6.64 3.60
C ALA A 35 -5.35 -8.17 3.45
N MET A 36 -4.17 -8.75 3.20
CA MET A 36 -4.03 -10.20 3.03
C MET A 36 -3.70 -10.91 4.33
N SER A 37 -4.48 -11.93 4.67
CA SER A 37 -4.29 -12.73 5.87
C SER A 37 -2.91 -13.39 5.91
N PRO A 38 -2.10 -13.14 6.96
CA PRO A 38 -0.85 -13.84 7.18
C PRO A 38 -1.05 -15.26 7.72
N THR A 39 -2.24 -15.58 8.23
CA THR A 39 -2.49 -16.82 8.99
C THR A 39 -3.53 -17.76 8.35
N GLN A 40 -4.31 -17.28 7.38
CA GLN A 40 -5.43 -18.02 6.81
C GLN A 40 -5.31 -18.17 5.30
N VAL A 41 -5.62 -19.38 4.84
CA VAL A 41 -5.74 -19.73 3.42
C VAL A 41 -7.17 -20.12 3.11
N GLY A 42 -7.64 -19.73 1.93
CA GLY A 42 -8.94 -20.12 1.40
C GLY A 42 -8.95 -21.58 0.91
N PRO A 43 -10.13 -22.08 0.50
CA PRO A 43 -10.28 -23.44 -0.04
C PRO A 43 -9.40 -23.77 -1.25
N SER A 44 -8.97 -22.76 -2.02
CA SER A 44 -8.06 -22.93 -3.15
C SER A 44 -6.59 -23.11 -2.75
N GLY A 45 -6.26 -22.95 -1.47
CA GLY A 45 -4.90 -22.97 -0.94
C GLY A 45 -4.15 -21.63 -1.04
N TYR A 46 -4.80 -20.58 -1.56
CA TYR A 46 -4.26 -19.23 -1.62
C TYR A 46 -4.66 -18.41 -0.37
N PRO A 47 -3.91 -17.35 -0.01
CA PRO A 47 -4.24 -16.50 1.14
C PRO A 47 -5.67 -15.95 1.11
N VAL A 48 -6.25 -15.70 2.27
CA VAL A 48 -7.49 -14.94 2.39
C VAL A 48 -7.20 -13.45 2.20
N ILE A 49 -8.04 -12.74 1.45
CA ILE A 49 -8.08 -11.28 1.40
C ILE A 49 -9.22 -10.80 2.27
N PHE A 50 -8.95 -9.88 3.19
CA PHE A 50 -9.96 -9.05 3.80
C PHE A 50 -10.08 -7.74 3.03
N GLY A 51 -11.27 -7.16 3.03
CA GLY A 51 -11.51 -5.88 2.39
C GLY A 51 -12.81 -5.27 2.86
N HIS A 52 -12.89 -3.96 2.73
CA HIS A 52 -14.06 -3.18 3.09
C HIS A 52 -14.44 -2.17 1.97
N ASN A 53 -15.54 -1.45 2.12
CA ASN A 53 -16.08 -0.51 1.14
C ASN A 53 -16.59 0.70 1.91
N ASP A 54 -16.17 1.88 1.50
CA ASP A 54 -16.52 3.20 2.06
C ASP A 54 -17.99 3.60 1.79
N GLY A 55 -18.60 3.02 0.77
CA GLY A 55 -19.97 3.28 0.36
C GLY A 55 -20.98 3.05 1.48
N PRO A 56 -22.05 3.87 1.57
CA PRO A 56 -23.01 3.85 2.68
C PRO A 56 -23.84 2.55 2.79
N SER A 57 -23.71 1.63 1.82
CA SER A 57 -24.52 0.42 1.69
C SER A 57 -23.97 -0.79 2.47
N THR A 58 -22.67 -0.82 2.80
CA THR A 58 -22.01 -1.92 3.50
C THR A 58 -22.18 -1.85 5.02
N GLY A 59 -22.42 -0.65 5.57
CA GLY A 59 -22.55 -0.44 7.00
C GLY A 59 -21.30 -0.89 7.75
N ASN A 60 -21.41 -1.30 9.02
CA ASN A 60 -20.24 -1.73 9.81
C ASN A 60 -19.70 -3.12 9.42
N ALA A 61 -19.50 -3.40 8.14
CA ALA A 61 -19.14 -4.72 7.64
C ALA A 61 -17.88 -4.70 6.78
N PHE A 62 -17.09 -5.75 6.91
CA PHE A 62 -16.01 -6.10 5.99
C PHE A 62 -16.22 -7.55 5.53
N ALA A 63 -15.57 -7.95 4.46
CA ALA A 63 -15.68 -9.32 3.96
C ALA A 63 -14.30 -9.96 3.77
N ALA A 64 -14.36 -11.27 3.60
CA ALA A 64 -13.22 -12.14 3.36
C ALA A 64 -13.42 -12.90 2.05
N TRP A 65 -12.38 -12.97 1.23
CA TRP A 65 -12.37 -13.62 -0.07
C TRP A 65 -11.19 -14.56 -0.20
N ASP A 66 -11.36 -15.59 -1.02
CA ASP A 66 -10.28 -16.47 -1.44
C ASP A 66 -9.48 -15.78 -2.56
N SER A 67 -8.20 -15.47 -2.34
CA SER A 67 -7.39 -14.73 -3.33
C SER A 67 -7.05 -15.53 -4.60
N GLY A 68 -7.24 -16.85 -4.60
CA GLY A 68 -7.00 -17.66 -5.80
C GLY A 68 -8.20 -17.67 -6.75
N THR A 69 -9.41 -17.55 -6.20
CA THR A 69 -10.68 -17.71 -6.94
C THR A 69 -11.55 -16.47 -6.96
N GLY A 70 -11.25 -15.49 -6.11
CA GLY A 70 -12.09 -14.32 -5.87
C GLY A 70 -13.39 -14.57 -5.16
N LYS A 71 -13.70 -15.82 -4.79
CA LYS A 71 -14.98 -16.17 -4.19
C LYS A 71 -15.07 -15.59 -2.77
N ARG A 72 -16.17 -14.89 -2.48
CA ARG A 72 -16.50 -14.46 -1.11
C ARG A 72 -16.63 -15.68 -0.20
N LEU A 73 -15.89 -15.65 0.89
CA LEU A 73 -15.90 -16.68 1.93
C LEU A 73 -16.87 -16.32 3.05
N LYS A 74 -16.80 -15.08 3.54
CA LYS A 74 -17.59 -14.57 4.67
C LYS A 74 -17.81 -13.07 4.53
N THR A 75 -18.95 -12.59 5.00
CA THR A 75 -19.19 -11.20 5.42
C THR A 75 -19.23 -11.15 6.94
N ILE A 76 -18.60 -10.14 7.52
CA ILE A 76 -18.36 -10.00 8.95
C ILE A 76 -18.81 -8.59 9.36
N HIS A 77 -19.68 -8.51 10.37
CA HIS A 77 -20.19 -7.25 10.89
C HIS A 77 -19.56 -6.93 12.25
N LEU A 78 -19.34 -5.65 12.53
CA LEU A 78 -19.03 -5.16 13.87
C LEU A 78 -20.33 -4.78 14.58
N ASP A 79 -20.50 -5.20 15.83
CA ASP A 79 -21.70 -4.90 16.61
C ASP A 79 -21.87 -3.38 16.85
N ALA A 80 -22.75 -2.77 16.05
CA ALA A 80 -23.13 -1.36 16.15
C ALA A 80 -24.04 -1.05 17.35
N SER A 81 -24.60 -2.09 18.00
CA SER A 81 -25.62 -1.92 19.03
C SER A 81 -25.05 -1.51 20.38
N SER A 82 -23.72 -1.56 20.55
CA SER A 82 -23.05 -1.11 21.76
C SER A 82 -23.22 0.39 21.96
N SER A 83 -24.12 0.76 22.86
CA SER A 83 -24.30 2.14 23.31
C SER A 83 -23.05 2.75 23.96
N ARG A 84 -22.09 1.92 24.38
CA ARG A 84 -20.83 2.35 25.00
C ARG A 84 -19.73 2.61 23.99
N LEU A 85 -19.75 1.87 22.88
CA LEU A 85 -18.70 1.86 21.86
C LEU A 85 -19.35 2.00 20.48
N PRO A 86 -19.93 3.17 20.16
CA PRO A 86 -20.62 3.36 18.90
C PRO A 86 -19.61 3.22 17.75
N ILE A 87 -19.87 2.25 16.87
CA ILE A 87 -19.17 2.12 15.59
C ILE A 87 -19.86 3.05 14.60
N PHE A 88 -19.14 4.04 14.11
CA PHE A 88 -19.62 4.94 13.06
C PHE A 88 -19.09 4.43 11.72
N HIS A 89 -20.01 4.15 10.79
CA HIS A 89 -19.68 3.89 9.38
C HIS A 89 -20.00 5.13 8.57
N GLN A 90 -19.01 5.70 7.89
CA GLN A 90 -19.29 6.65 6.82
C GLN A 90 -18.17 6.85 5.82
N ASP A 91 -16.93 6.49 6.14
CA ASP A 91 -15.75 6.69 5.27
C ASP A 91 -14.59 5.84 5.84
N TRP A 92 -14.71 4.51 5.76
CA TRP A 92 -13.51 3.70 6.04
C TRP A 92 -12.58 3.88 4.85
N GLU A 93 -11.37 4.34 5.08
CA GLU A 93 -10.45 4.72 4.01
C GLU A 93 -9.43 3.64 3.72
N ASP A 94 -9.03 2.84 4.73
CA ASP A 94 -7.97 1.86 4.54
C ASP A 94 -8.08 0.68 5.51
N MET A 95 -7.43 -0.42 5.14
CA MET A 95 -7.28 -1.63 5.93
C MET A 95 -5.87 -2.17 5.81
N THR A 96 -5.26 -2.48 6.95
CA THR A 96 -4.03 -3.30 7.00
C THR A 96 -4.21 -4.44 7.99
N ILE A 97 -3.36 -5.46 7.92
CA ILE A 97 -3.41 -6.62 8.80
C ILE A 97 -2.01 -7.02 9.23
N GLY A 98 -1.80 -7.30 10.50
CA GLY A 98 -0.49 -7.73 10.98
C GLY A 98 -0.46 -8.08 12.45
N SER A 99 0.69 -7.98 13.10
CA SER A 99 0.80 -8.28 14.54
C SER A 99 -0.14 -7.38 15.33
N CYS A 100 -0.87 -7.94 16.29
CA CYS A 100 -1.68 -7.11 17.19
C CYS A 100 -0.81 -6.16 18.03
N GLY A 101 0.51 -6.36 18.19
CA GLY A 101 1.34 -5.53 19.07
C GLY A 101 0.91 -5.54 20.56
N GLY A 102 1.75 -4.99 21.44
CA GLY A 102 1.38 -4.76 22.86
C GLY A 102 1.31 -5.99 23.78
N GLY A 103 1.81 -7.16 23.36
CA GLY A 103 2.00 -8.34 24.22
C GLY A 103 3.47 -8.54 24.60
N PRO A 104 3.80 -9.18 25.75
CA PRO A 104 5.17 -9.60 26.03
C PRO A 104 5.66 -10.53 24.90
N PRO A 105 6.94 -10.46 24.50
CA PRO A 105 7.49 -11.24 23.39
C PRO A 105 7.25 -12.73 23.67
N PRO A 106 6.49 -13.46 22.85
CA PRO A 106 6.08 -14.79 23.24
C PRO A 106 7.12 -15.81 22.80
N ASN A 107 7.47 -16.71 23.73
CA ASN A 107 8.07 -18.01 23.42
C ASN A 107 7.09 -18.96 22.68
N HIS A 108 6.06 -18.45 22.01
CA HIS A 108 5.04 -19.23 21.30
C HIS A 108 4.66 -18.56 19.97
N ALA A 109 5.02 -19.23 18.89
CA ALA A 109 4.91 -18.83 17.49
C ALA A 109 3.48 -18.89 16.93
N THR A 110 2.54 -18.16 17.51
CA THR A 110 1.33 -17.66 16.82
C THR A 110 0.91 -16.37 17.51
N GLU A 111 1.62 -15.27 17.24
CA GLU A 111 1.08 -13.94 17.57
C GLU A 111 -0.30 -13.84 16.91
N SER A 112 -1.32 -13.46 17.68
CA SER A 112 -2.62 -13.14 17.10
C SER A 112 -2.40 -12.00 16.11
N SER A 113 -2.81 -12.19 14.87
CA SER A 113 -2.92 -11.14 13.88
C SER A 113 -4.17 -10.29 14.17
N CYS A 114 -4.09 -9.02 13.81
CA CYS A 114 -5.17 -8.05 13.94
C CYS A 114 -5.39 -7.36 12.59
N ILE A 115 -6.66 -7.17 12.23
CA ILE A 115 -7.11 -6.28 11.17
C ILE A 115 -7.23 -4.88 11.77
N TYR A 116 -6.69 -3.89 11.08
CA TYR A 116 -6.81 -2.48 11.40
C TYR A 116 -7.67 -1.83 10.33
N LEU A 117 -8.82 -1.27 10.73
CA LEU A 117 -9.76 -0.56 9.86
C LEU A 117 -9.72 0.93 10.21
N ALA A 118 -9.37 1.77 9.24
CA ALA A 118 -9.18 3.20 9.41
C ALA A 118 -10.38 4.01 8.92
N ASP A 119 -10.95 4.83 9.80
CA ASP A 119 -11.87 5.94 9.50
C ASP A 119 -11.10 7.25 9.68
N THR A 120 -10.28 7.59 8.67
CA THR A 120 -9.22 8.60 8.78
C THR A 120 -9.33 9.73 7.77
N GLY A 121 -10.28 9.64 6.83
CA GLY A 121 -10.42 10.57 5.73
C GLY A 121 -11.18 11.84 6.08
N ASP A 122 -10.85 12.91 5.36
CA ASP A 122 -11.54 14.20 5.41
C ASP A 122 -11.28 15.02 4.15
N ASN A 123 -12.02 14.77 3.09
CA ASN A 123 -11.80 15.43 1.80
C ASN A 123 -11.89 16.99 1.84
N ARG A 124 -12.60 17.60 2.81
CA ARG A 124 -12.57 19.10 2.94
C ARG A 124 -11.28 19.63 3.53
N ALA A 125 -10.57 18.82 4.32
CA ALA A 125 -9.28 19.21 4.84
C ALA A 125 -8.21 19.38 3.75
N GLN A 126 -8.39 18.77 2.57
CA GLN A 126 -7.45 18.88 1.46
C GLN A 126 -7.27 20.32 0.96
N GLY A 127 -8.36 21.09 0.86
CA GLY A 127 -8.36 22.40 0.22
C GLY A 127 -8.02 23.58 1.15
N SER A 128 -8.33 23.48 2.45
CA SER A 128 -8.15 24.61 3.38
C SER A 128 -7.23 24.31 4.56
N GLY A 129 -7.03 23.03 4.91
CA GLY A 129 -6.37 22.62 6.15
C GLY A 129 -6.99 23.19 7.43
N GLN A 130 -8.15 23.84 7.33
CA GLN A 130 -8.77 24.62 8.41
C GLN A 130 -10.23 24.24 8.65
N GLU A 131 -10.81 23.38 7.80
CA GLU A 131 -12.16 22.90 7.92
C GLU A 131 -12.19 21.38 7.88
N THR A 132 -13.17 20.81 8.59
CA THR A 132 -13.45 19.38 8.62
C THR A 132 -14.89 19.14 8.17
N GLN A 133 -15.14 18.07 7.40
CA GLN A 133 -16.51 17.58 7.19
C GLN A 133 -17.03 16.82 8.41
N ARG A 134 -16.14 16.45 9.33
CA ARG A 134 -16.45 15.50 10.39
C ARG A 134 -17.27 16.19 11.47
N PRO A 135 -18.45 15.64 11.81
CA PRO A 135 -19.24 16.13 12.93
C PRO A 135 -18.42 16.14 14.23
N LYS A 136 -18.63 17.13 15.10
CA LYS A 136 -17.88 17.27 16.38
C LYS A 136 -17.93 16.02 17.29
N ASN A 137 -18.93 15.17 17.12
CA ASN A 137 -19.12 13.93 17.87
C ASN A 137 -18.57 12.69 17.12
N ARG A 138 -17.72 12.88 16.11
CA ARG A 138 -17.15 11.81 15.28
C ARG A 138 -15.63 12.01 15.12
N PRO A 139 -14.83 11.52 16.07
CA PRO A 139 -13.37 11.61 16.01
C PRO A 139 -12.80 10.67 14.95
N TYR A 140 -11.55 10.90 14.51
CA TYR A 140 -10.86 9.95 13.63
C TYR A 140 -10.67 8.66 14.40
N THR A 141 -10.89 7.53 13.77
CA THR A 141 -10.98 6.27 14.49
C THR A 141 -10.26 5.18 13.74
N ILE A 142 -9.49 4.35 14.44
CA ILE A 142 -9.01 3.08 13.91
C ILE A 142 -9.54 1.96 14.80
N TYR A 143 -10.15 0.98 14.18
CA TYR A 143 -10.62 -0.24 14.83
C TYR A 143 -9.55 -1.31 14.67
N LYS A 144 -9.03 -1.81 15.79
CA LYS A 144 -8.13 -2.96 15.83
C LYS A 144 -8.93 -4.18 16.23
N ILE A 145 -9.09 -5.10 15.30
CA ILE A 145 -9.96 -6.27 15.40
C ILE A 145 -9.06 -7.50 15.37
N ARG A 146 -9.18 -8.40 16.35
CA ARG A 146 -8.48 -9.68 16.26
C ARG A 146 -8.90 -10.41 14.98
N GLU A 147 -7.93 -10.89 14.20
CA GLU A 147 -8.23 -11.57 12.94
C GLU A 147 -9.19 -12.76 13.21
N PRO A 148 -10.40 -12.75 12.63
CA PRO A 148 -11.39 -13.78 12.91
C PRO A 148 -11.04 -15.07 12.18
N ILE A 149 -11.05 -16.20 12.89
CA ILE A 149 -10.83 -17.53 12.29
C ILE A 149 -12.08 -17.89 11.48
N LEU A 150 -11.98 -17.84 10.14
CA LEU A 150 -13.14 -17.95 9.25
C LEU A 150 -13.91 -19.28 9.38
N ASN A 151 -13.21 -20.36 9.76
CA ASN A 151 -13.83 -21.67 9.99
C ASN A 151 -14.69 -21.72 11.26
N ASN A 152 -14.50 -20.79 12.19
CA ASN A 152 -15.21 -20.73 13.45
C ASN A 152 -16.43 -19.80 13.43
N ILE A 153 -16.64 -19.08 12.32
CA ILE A 153 -17.73 -18.11 12.17
C ILE A 153 -18.65 -18.46 10.99
N SER A 154 -19.93 -18.13 11.12
CA SER A 154 -20.89 -18.21 10.01
C SER A 154 -20.68 -17.05 9.03
N ASP A 155 -21.25 -17.18 7.82
CA ASP A 155 -21.40 -16.00 6.96
C ASP A 155 -22.37 -15.01 7.62
N ASN A 156 -22.14 -13.70 7.45
CA ASN A 156 -22.81 -12.60 8.16
C ASN A 156 -22.70 -12.69 9.69
N ALA A 157 -21.58 -13.21 10.20
CA ALA A 157 -21.33 -13.20 11.64
C ALA A 157 -21.14 -11.78 12.16
N THR A 158 -21.63 -11.51 13.38
CA THR A 158 -21.38 -10.24 14.08
C THR A 158 -20.32 -10.47 15.15
N LEU A 159 -19.22 -9.72 15.10
CA LEU A 159 -18.18 -9.71 16.12
C LEU A 159 -18.59 -8.80 17.28
N SER A 160 -18.28 -9.24 18.50
CA SER A 160 -18.56 -8.46 19.71
C SER A 160 -17.52 -7.36 19.85
N VAL A 161 -17.96 -6.10 19.84
CA VAL A 161 -17.05 -4.95 20.07
C VAL A 161 -16.41 -5.02 21.46
N GLU A 162 -17.11 -5.60 22.45
CA GLU A 162 -16.60 -5.70 23.82
C GLU A 162 -15.49 -6.75 23.98
N GLU A 163 -15.41 -7.74 23.09
CA GLU A 163 -14.48 -8.87 23.22
C GLU A 163 -13.37 -8.86 22.16
N ASP A 164 -13.67 -8.40 20.95
CA ASP A 164 -12.82 -8.59 19.77
C ASP A 164 -12.20 -7.30 19.23
N VAL A 165 -12.64 -6.13 19.71
CA VAL A 165 -12.32 -4.83 19.11
C VAL A 165 -11.70 -3.88 20.14
N SER A 166 -10.55 -3.32 19.80
CA SER A 166 -9.95 -2.16 20.45
C SER A 166 -10.17 -0.93 19.59
N ILE A 167 -10.62 0.18 20.18
CA ILE A 167 -10.93 1.41 19.44
C ILE A 167 -9.92 2.49 19.81
N LEU A 168 -9.20 3.01 18.82
CA LEU A 168 -8.35 4.18 18.98
C LEU A 168 -9.00 5.37 18.30
N GLN A 169 -9.47 6.33 19.10
CA GLN A 169 -9.89 7.63 18.62
C GLN A 169 -8.68 8.56 18.58
N PHE A 170 -8.62 9.44 17.60
CA PHE A 170 -7.54 10.41 17.53
C PHE A 170 -7.93 11.71 16.86
N ASP A 171 -7.10 12.71 17.11
CA ASP A 171 -7.11 13.99 16.43
C ASP A 171 -5.69 14.36 16.01
N TYR A 172 -5.56 15.30 15.09
CA TYR A 172 -4.26 15.77 14.62
C TYR A 172 -3.80 17.03 15.36
N SER A 173 -4.15 17.16 16.65
CA SER A 173 -3.81 18.35 17.44
C SER A 173 -2.34 18.43 17.87
N HIS A 174 -1.54 17.40 17.58
CA HIS A 174 -0.12 17.39 17.89
C HIS A 174 0.63 18.52 17.16
N VAL A 175 1.62 19.13 17.80
CA VAL A 175 2.35 20.31 17.27
C VAL A 175 3.13 20.04 15.98
N THR A 176 3.40 18.78 15.66
CA THR A 176 4.07 18.37 14.41
C THR A 176 3.08 18.19 13.25
N SER A 177 1.78 18.21 13.53
CA SER A 177 0.77 18.16 12.49
C SER A 177 0.66 19.51 11.79
N PRO A 178 0.59 19.57 10.45
CA PRO A 178 0.42 20.82 9.72
C PRO A 178 -0.97 21.43 9.96
N THR A 179 -1.96 20.60 10.31
CA THR A 179 -3.36 20.99 10.49
C THR A 179 -4.00 20.15 11.59
N THR A 180 -5.08 20.64 12.20
CA THR A 180 -5.87 19.85 13.16
C THR A 180 -6.86 18.90 12.48
N PHE A 181 -7.04 19.05 11.17
CA PHE A 181 -7.97 18.27 10.34
C PHE A 181 -7.13 17.67 9.24
N ALA A 182 -6.43 16.60 9.56
CA ALA A 182 -5.52 16.01 8.62
C ALA A 182 -6.28 14.95 7.79
N ASN A 183 -6.20 14.96 6.46
CA ASN A 183 -6.81 13.93 5.61
C ASN A 183 -5.80 12.79 5.41
N CYS A 184 -6.11 11.58 5.87
CA CYS A 184 -5.31 10.38 5.60
C CYS A 184 -6.20 9.30 4.97
N GLU A 185 -5.72 8.72 3.87
CA GLU A 185 -6.37 7.58 3.21
C GLU A 185 -5.44 6.38 3.04
N ALA A 186 -4.19 6.49 3.51
CA ALA A 186 -3.22 5.41 3.42
C ALA A 186 -2.69 5.07 4.82
N MET A 187 -2.66 3.78 5.16
CA MET A 187 -2.32 3.23 6.46
C MET A 187 -1.59 1.90 6.29
N PHE A 188 -0.49 1.71 7.01
CA PHE A 188 0.20 0.43 7.04
C PHE A 188 0.81 0.14 8.42
N LEU A 189 1.11 -1.13 8.68
CA LEU A 189 1.69 -1.60 9.92
C LEU A 189 3.19 -1.92 9.75
N ASP A 190 4.02 -1.53 10.71
CA ASP A 190 5.41 -2.03 10.80
C ASP A 190 5.42 -3.42 11.47
N HIS A 191 5.55 -4.46 10.66
CA HIS A 191 5.56 -5.85 11.10
C HIS A 191 6.82 -6.25 11.89
N VAL A 192 7.90 -5.50 11.74
CA VAL A 192 9.23 -5.94 12.15
C VAL A 192 9.91 -5.00 13.12
N GLY A 193 9.47 -3.75 13.19
CA GLY A 193 9.99 -2.76 14.14
C GLY A 193 11.50 -2.56 13.98
N TRP A 194 11.99 -2.46 12.74
CA TRP A 194 13.44 -2.39 12.47
C TRP A 194 14.12 -1.09 12.90
N GLY A 195 13.47 -0.18 13.64
CA GLY A 195 14.04 1.12 13.89
C GLY A 195 14.90 1.24 15.15
N GLY A 196 16.07 1.87 14.96
CA GLY A 196 16.78 2.71 15.93
C GLY A 196 17.94 2.08 16.71
N ASP A 197 19.19 2.21 16.22
CA ASP A 197 20.42 2.01 17.04
C ASP A 197 20.52 3.01 18.23
N ASP A 198 19.59 3.97 18.33
CA ASP A 198 19.53 5.01 19.36
C ASP A 198 18.81 4.58 20.65
N GLY A 199 18.25 3.37 20.68
CA GLY A 199 17.52 2.85 21.85
C GLY A 199 16.21 3.58 22.12
N SER A 200 15.69 4.36 21.16
CA SER A 200 14.37 4.98 21.28
C SER A 200 13.28 3.92 21.13
N THR A 201 12.25 4.00 21.96
CA THR A 201 11.08 3.10 21.94
C THR A 201 10.14 3.33 20.74
N SER A 202 10.46 4.29 19.88
CA SER A 202 9.78 4.54 18.61
C SER A 202 10.33 3.58 17.56
N ASN A 203 9.45 2.90 16.81
CA ASN A 203 9.71 1.82 15.83
C ASN A 203 9.63 0.40 16.40
N SER A 204 8.56 0.12 17.15
CA SER A 204 8.25 -1.22 17.63
C SER A 204 7.45 -2.03 16.60
N VAL A 205 7.51 -3.36 16.72
CA VAL A 205 6.56 -4.24 16.01
C VAL A 205 5.13 -3.84 16.36
N GLY A 206 4.31 -3.63 15.34
CA GLY A 206 2.91 -3.22 15.48
C GLY A 206 2.71 -1.70 15.58
N ASP A 207 3.75 -0.91 15.36
CA ASP A 207 3.59 0.53 15.12
C ASP A 207 2.80 0.72 13.81
N LEU A 208 1.83 1.61 13.83
CA LEU A 208 0.96 1.90 12.72
C LEU A 208 1.30 3.28 12.15
N TYR A 209 1.35 3.38 10.84
CA TYR A 209 1.70 4.61 10.14
C TYR A 209 0.51 5.08 9.30
N LEU A 210 0.20 6.38 9.39
CA LEU A 210 -0.81 7.03 8.56
C LEU A 210 -0.14 7.99 7.61
N VAL A 211 -0.50 7.92 6.34
CA VAL A 211 0.00 8.78 5.27
C VAL A 211 -1.11 9.70 4.83
N THR A 212 -0.79 10.98 4.82
CA THR A 212 -1.77 12.00 4.49
C THR A 212 -1.90 12.22 2.99
N LYS A 213 -3.07 12.72 2.60
CA LYS A 213 -3.48 12.97 1.23
C LYS A 213 -3.43 14.47 0.88
N TRP A 214 -2.24 15.08 0.72
CA TRP A 214 -2.10 16.47 0.25
C TRP A 214 -1.04 16.67 -0.84
N ASN A 215 -1.48 16.80 -2.08
CA ASN A 215 -0.67 17.41 -3.14
C ASN A 215 -1.50 18.14 -4.22
N GLN A 216 -2.56 18.87 -3.86
CA GLN A 216 -3.42 19.54 -4.86
C GLN A 216 -2.85 20.86 -5.39
N ASP A 217 -2.17 21.63 -4.55
CA ASP A 217 -1.54 22.89 -4.96
C ASP A 217 -0.07 22.83 -4.61
N LYS A 218 0.77 22.54 -5.62
CA LYS A 218 2.23 22.41 -5.52
C LYS A 218 2.89 23.60 -4.81
N SER A 219 2.18 24.68 -4.50
CA SER A 219 2.65 25.77 -3.65
C SER A 219 2.98 25.34 -2.20
N ARG A 220 2.31 24.30 -1.65
CA ARG A 220 2.52 23.81 -0.28
C ARG A 220 2.45 22.29 -0.19
N ILE A 221 3.46 21.69 0.41
CA ILE A 221 3.55 20.25 0.60
C ILE A 221 3.20 19.93 2.05
N LEU A 222 1.99 19.41 2.25
CA LEU A 222 1.47 19.10 3.58
C LEU A 222 1.53 17.61 3.89
N ASN A 223 2.05 16.77 2.98
CA ASN A 223 2.21 15.36 3.25
C ASN A 223 2.98 15.13 4.55
N ARG A 224 2.41 14.32 5.44
CA ARG A 224 3.00 13.82 6.68
C ARG A 224 2.83 12.31 6.75
N LEU A 225 3.82 11.70 7.38
CA LEU A 225 3.81 10.35 7.88
C LEU A 225 3.59 10.41 9.39
N PHE A 226 2.40 10.10 9.85
CA PHE A 226 2.08 10.04 11.27
C PHE A 226 2.39 8.65 11.84
N GLN A 227 2.87 8.60 13.08
CA GLN A 227 3.12 7.34 13.80
C GLN A 227 2.15 7.19 14.98
N ILE A 228 1.54 6.01 15.06
CA ILE A 228 0.76 5.51 16.20
C ILE A 228 1.51 4.31 16.77
N PRO A 229 2.13 4.44 17.96
CA PRO A 229 2.93 3.37 18.52
C PRO A 229 2.04 2.20 18.97
N ALA A 230 2.59 0.98 18.94
CA ALA A 230 1.89 -0.23 19.40
C ALA A 230 1.37 -0.11 20.86
N SER A 231 2.01 0.72 21.67
CA SER A 231 1.62 0.98 23.07
C SER A 231 0.42 1.91 23.23
N ALA A 232 -0.04 2.59 22.17
CA ALA A 232 -1.21 3.48 22.23
C ALA A 232 -2.54 2.70 22.28
N TRP A 233 -2.51 1.42 21.91
CA TRP A 233 -3.72 0.60 21.81
C TRP A 233 -4.27 0.22 23.18
N PRO A 234 -5.59 0.42 23.41
CA PRO A 234 -6.23 -0.07 24.62
C PRO A 234 -6.50 -1.58 24.51
N LEU A 235 -6.93 -2.19 25.61
CA LEU A 235 -7.41 -3.58 25.60
C LEU A 235 -8.71 -3.71 24.77
N PRO A 236 -9.10 -4.92 24.34
CA PRO A 236 -10.41 -5.13 23.70
C PRO A 236 -11.57 -4.63 24.57
N GLY A 237 -12.62 -4.11 23.93
CA GLY A 237 -13.77 -3.50 24.58
C GLY A 237 -13.51 -2.13 25.21
N GLN A 238 -12.40 -1.49 24.88
CA GLN A 238 -12.04 -0.16 25.39
C GLN A 238 -11.79 0.83 24.26
N VAL A 239 -11.94 2.11 24.60
CA VAL A 239 -11.57 3.25 23.76
C VAL A 239 -10.38 3.97 24.39
N ALA A 240 -9.38 4.28 23.58
CA ALA A 240 -8.34 5.24 23.92
C ALA A 240 -8.42 6.45 23.00
N THR A 241 -7.92 7.59 23.48
CA THR A 241 -7.66 8.75 22.64
C THR A 241 -6.16 8.95 22.50
N TYR A 242 -5.70 9.23 21.29
CA TYR A 242 -4.31 9.50 20.99
C TYR A 242 -4.21 10.69 20.03
N SER A 243 -3.08 11.40 20.02
CA SER A 243 -2.81 12.43 19.02
C SER A 243 -1.50 12.07 18.35
N PRO A 244 -1.52 11.57 17.10
CA PRO A 244 -0.31 11.08 16.47
C PRO A 244 0.63 12.24 16.14
N PHE A 245 1.92 11.93 16.18
CA PHE A 245 2.97 12.85 15.80
C PHE A 245 3.54 12.45 14.44
N ALA A 246 3.98 13.45 13.68
CA ALA A 246 4.56 13.24 12.37
C ALA A 246 6.05 12.86 12.54
N VAL A 247 6.53 11.91 11.73
CA VAL A 247 7.90 11.41 11.74
C VAL A 247 8.56 11.58 10.37
N GLY A 248 9.82 12.04 10.35
CA GLY A 248 10.53 12.36 9.12
C GLY A 248 10.95 13.82 9.05
N GLU A 249 11.38 14.25 7.87
CA GLU A 249 11.82 15.61 7.60
C GLU A 249 10.72 16.36 6.85
N TYR A 250 10.35 17.54 7.35
CA TYR A 250 9.21 18.29 6.80
C TYR A 250 9.58 19.73 6.53
N SER A 251 9.19 20.21 5.36
CA SER A 251 9.27 21.62 4.98
C SER A 251 7.95 22.04 4.37
N ASP A 252 7.42 23.17 4.81
CA ASP A 252 6.20 23.76 4.27
C ASP A 252 6.44 24.51 2.94
N THR A 253 7.70 24.63 2.51
CA THR A 253 8.06 25.26 1.24
C THR A 253 8.24 24.21 0.16
N ASN A 254 7.68 24.45 -1.02
CA ASN A 254 8.02 23.66 -2.20
C ASN A 254 9.52 23.82 -2.52
N SER A 255 10.26 22.72 -2.47
CA SER A 255 11.62 22.65 -2.99
C SER A 255 11.66 21.57 -4.07
N SER A 256 12.30 21.86 -5.21
CA SER A 256 12.46 20.90 -6.31
C SER A 256 13.33 19.67 -5.97
N SER A 257 13.83 19.58 -4.74
CA SER A 257 14.68 18.51 -4.23
C SER A 257 13.95 17.57 -3.28
N GLN A 258 12.61 17.52 -3.29
CA GLN A 258 11.85 16.62 -2.42
C GLN A 258 11.69 15.23 -3.06
N GLY A 259 11.59 14.23 -2.19
CA GLY A 259 11.47 12.83 -2.54
C GLY A 259 10.07 12.47 -3.02
N THR A 260 9.95 11.29 -3.63
CA THR A 260 8.69 10.79 -4.22
C THR A 260 7.51 10.84 -3.24
N PHE A 261 7.73 10.59 -1.95
CA PHE A 261 6.67 10.65 -0.92
C PHE A 261 5.88 11.97 -0.90
N TYR A 262 6.51 13.07 -1.30
CA TYR A 262 5.91 14.41 -1.26
C TYR A 262 5.17 14.78 -2.56
N ASP A 263 5.34 13.99 -3.62
CA ASP A 263 4.85 14.29 -4.96
C ASP A 263 3.45 13.74 -5.26
N TYR A 264 2.85 12.99 -4.33
CA TYR A 264 1.61 12.27 -4.59
C TYR A 264 0.63 12.37 -3.43
N THR A 265 -0.63 12.09 -3.73
CA THR A 265 -1.75 12.24 -2.80
C THR A 265 -2.19 10.85 -2.39
N TRP A 266 -1.34 10.14 -1.64
CA TRP A 266 -1.47 8.69 -1.40
C TRP A 266 -2.86 8.26 -0.93
N THR A 267 -3.42 7.26 -1.62
CA THR A 267 -4.78 6.73 -1.42
C THR A 267 -4.78 5.32 -0.85
N GLY A 268 -3.63 4.64 -0.81
CA GLY A 268 -3.51 3.35 -0.15
C GLY A 268 -2.06 3.01 0.18
N ALA A 269 -1.86 2.17 1.19
CA ALA A 269 -0.54 1.70 1.56
C ALA A 269 -0.54 0.30 2.15
N ASP A 270 0.58 -0.39 2.02
CA ASP A 270 0.84 -1.61 2.79
C ASP A 270 2.35 -1.83 3.00
N MET A 271 2.70 -2.70 3.94
CA MET A 271 4.07 -3.14 4.16
C MET A 271 4.16 -4.66 4.02
N SER A 272 5.22 -5.16 3.39
CA SER A 272 5.48 -6.60 3.36
C SER A 272 5.64 -7.14 4.80
N LEU A 273 5.22 -8.38 5.06
CA LEU A 273 5.30 -8.96 6.41
C LEU A 273 6.74 -9.05 6.95
N ASP A 274 7.72 -9.15 6.06
CA ASP A 274 9.14 -9.12 6.42
C ASP A 274 9.68 -7.70 6.59
N GLY A 275 8.86 -6.66 6.40
CA GLY A 275 9.18 -5.25 6.53
C GLY A 275 10.17 -4.69 5.51
N THR A 276 10.54 -5.48 4.48
CA THR A 276 11.51 -5.06 3.46
C THR A 276 10.96 -4.10 2.42
N MET A 277 9.64 -4.00 2.27
CA MET A 277 9.01 -3.21 1.22
C MET A 277 7.80 -2.47 1.77
N ILE A 278 7.68 -1.21 1.38
CA ILE A 278 6.51 -0.38 1.62
C ILE A 278 5.93 -0.01 0.26
N ALA A 279 4.66 -0.30 0.04
CA ALA A 279 3.95 0.10 -1.16
C ALA A 279 3.04 1.29 -0.83
N LEU A 280 3.06 2.32 -1.66
CA LEU A 280 2.12 3.43 -1.63
C LEU A 280 1.48 3.55 -3.00
N THR A 281 0.16 3.71 -3.07
CA THR A 281 -0.59 3.87 -4.31
C THR A 281 -1.22 5.26 -4.40
N TRP A 282 -1.28 5.80 -5.62
CA TRP A 282 -1.94 7.06 -5.95
C TRP A 282 -2.50 6.96 -7.36
N THR A 283 -3.74 7.40 -7.57
CA THR A 283 -4.46 7.36 -8.85
C THR A 283 -4.31 6.02 -9.57
N ASN A 284 -3.36 5.88 -10.47
CA ASN A 284 -3.10 4.69 -11.27
C ASN A 284 -1.63 4.26 -11.20
N GLU A 285 -0.89 4.70 -10.20
CA GLU A 285 0.52 4.39 -9.99
C GLU A 285 0.71 3.77 -8.62
N THR A 286 1.55 2.74 -8.54
CA THR A 286 2.00 2.17 -7.28
C THR A 286 3.50 2.29 -7.18
N HIS A 287 3.97 2.82 -6.07
CA HIS A 287 5.37 3.03 -5.75
C HIS A 287 5.81 2.08 -4.65
N ILE A 288 6.95 1.43 -4.83
CA ILE A 288 7.57 0.55 -3.83
C ILE A 288 8.88 1.17 -3.34
N PHE A 289 8.95 1.28 -2.02
CA PHE A 289 10.07 1.80 -1.26
C PHE A 289 10.73 0.63 -0.51
N PRO A 290 11.93 0.17 -0.93
CA PRO A 290 12.65 -0.85 -0.23
C PRO A 290 13.23 -0.30 1.08
N ARG A 291 12.92 -0.98 2.17
CA ARG A 291 13.45 -0.71 3.49
C ARG A 291 14.60 -1.66 3.79
N CYS A 292 15.76 -1.10 4.11
CA CYS A 292 16.86 -1.91 4.62
C CYS A 292 16.62 -2.25 6.11
N PRO A 293 17.10 -3.41 6.59
CA PRO A 293 17.21 -3.67 8.03
C PRO A 293 17.92 -2.52 8.75
N ASN A 294 17.50 -2.23 9.98
CA ASN A 294 17.95 -1.11 10.83
C ASN A 294 17.55 0.29 10.34
N ARG A 295 16.78 0.42 9.25
CA ARG A 295 16.17 1.70 8.84
C ARG A 295 14.79 1.85 9.44
N THR A 296 14.46 3.07 9.85
CA THR A 296 13.11 3.43 10.26
C THR A 296 12.22 3.58 9.03
N VAL A 297 10.90 3.46 9.21
CA VAL A 297 9.91 3.76 8.18
C VAL A 297 10.08 5.20 7.66
N ALA A 298 10.23 6.16 8.58
CA ALA A 298 10.45 7.56 8.23
C ALA A 298 11.68 7.75 7.33
N SER A 299 12.82 7.11 7.65
CA SER A 299 14.03 7.19 6.83
C SER A 299 13.90 6.56 5.44
N THR A 300 12.84 5.75 5.23
CA THR A 300 12.56 5.05 3.97
C THR A 300 11.52 5.76 3.11
N LEU A 301 10.71 6.64 3.69
CA LEU A 301 9.64 7.36 2.98
C LEU A 301 9.79 8.88 3.06
N ALA A 302 9.88 9.39 4.28
CA ALA A 302 9.70 10.81 4.61
C ALA A 302 11.03 11.51 4.90
N MET A 303 12.02 11.33 4.02
CA MET A 303 13.24 12.17 3.98
C MET A 303 13.26 12.92 2.66
N PHE A 304 13.85 14.11 2.63
CA PHE A 304 13.77 14.97 1.46
C PHE A 304 14.35 14.38 0.18
N ASP A 305 15.31 13.46 0.25
CA ASP A 305 15.97 12.88 -0.94
C ASP A 305 15.59 11.42 -1.19
N THR A 306 14.54 10.91 -0.54
CA THR A 306 14.10 9.53 -0.72
C THR A 306 13.15 9.38 -1.90
N HIS A 307 13.54 8.56 -2.86
CA HIS A 307 12.72 8.23 -4.02
C HIS A 307 12.26 6.78 -4.00
N SER A 308 11.09 6.51 -4.57
CA SER A 308 10.63 5.13 -4.80
C SER A 308 11.60 4.42 -5.75
N CYS A 309 11.87 3.16 -5.48
CA CYS A 309 12.81 2.38 -6.29
C CYS A 309 12.15 1.64 -7.42
N VAL A 310 10.88 1.32 -7.26
CA VAL A 310 10.06 0.76 -8.31
C VAL A 310 8.78 1.54 -8.31
N HIS A 311 8.32 1.87 -9.50
CA HIS A 311 6.93 2.22 -9.69
C HIS A 311 6.44 1.54 -10.96
N TYR A 312 5.15 1.33 -11.03
CA TYR A 312 4.50 0.86 -12.24
C TYR A 312 3.12 1.48 -12.33
N GLN A 313 2.66 1.62 -13.57
CA GLN A 313 1.32 2.09 -13.84
C GLN A 313 0.37 0.90 -13.76
N ASN A 314 -0.62 1.01 -12.87
CA ASN A 314 -1.75 0.12 -12.84
C ASN A 314 -2.58 0.27 -14.14
N PRO A 315 -3.15 -0.82 -14.67
CA PRO A 315 -3.91 -0.76 -15.91
C PRO A 315 -5.09 0.20 -15.76
N PRO A 316 -5.42 0.97 -16.82
CA PRO A 316 -6.62 1.79 -16.82
C PRO A 316 -7.85 0.92 -16.62
N THR A 317 -8.76 1.37 -15.77
CA THR A 317 -9.89 0.54 -15.31
C THR A 317 -11.08 0.54 -16.27
N GLY A 318 -10.94 1.10 -17.47
CA GLY A 318 -11.99 1.11 -18.48
C GLY A 318 -12.04 2.46 -19.20
N ALA A 319 -13.22 2.85 -19.66
CA ALA A 319 -13.45 4.10 -20.41
C ALA A 319 -13.47 5.36 -19.53
N ASN A 320 -13.45 5.21 -18.19
CA ASN A 320 -13.45 6.34 -17.27
C ASN A 320 -12.02 6.62 -16.77
N PRO A 321 -11.37 7.71 -17.24
CA PRO A 321 -10.03 8.11 -16.80
C PRO A 321 -9.97 8.64 -15.36
N GLY A 322 -11.01 8.44 -14.55
CA GLY A 322 -11.14 9.00 -13.20
C GLY A 322 -11.01 7.98 -12.06
N ASN A 323 -10.92 6.68 -12.36
CA ASN A 323 -10.87 5.67 -11.31
C ASN A 323 -9.49 5.64 -10.65
N GLN A 324 -9.50 5.68 -9.32
CA GLN A 324 -8.32 5.68 -8.47
C GLN A 324 -8.09 4.27 -7.91
N TYR A 325 -6.85 3.88 -7.71
CA TYR A 325 -6.46 2.70 -6.96
C TYR A 325 -6.29 3.12 -5.51
N GLU A 326 -7.19 2.65 -4.67
CA GLU A 326 -7.29 3.05 -3.27
C GLU A 326 -6.77 1.97 -2.34
N ALA A 327 -6.82 0.70 -2.73
CA ALA A 327 -6.28 -0.36 -1.90
C ALA A 327 -5.06 -1.03 -2.54
N VAL A 328 -4.05 -1.27 -1.72
CA VAL A 328 -2.88 -2.07 -2.04
C VAL A 328 -2.61 -3.04 -0.90
N SER A 329 -2.21 -4.28 -1.20
CA SER A 329 -1.80 -5.24 -0.17
C SER A 329 -0.72 -6.21 -0.67
N PHE A 330 0.25 -6.52 0.19
CA PHE A 330 1.25 -7.56 -0.09
C PHE A 330 0.67 -8.94 0.18
N SER A 331 1.08 -9.92 -0.61
CA SER A 331 0.92 -11.31 -0.21
C SER A 331 1.73 -11.63 1.05
N PRO A 332 1.30 -12.62 1.86
CA PRO A 332 2.03 -12.98 3.08
C PRO A 332 3.49 -13.40 2.84
N ASP A 333 3.80 -13.92 1.66
CA ASP A 333 5.17 -14.28 1.27
C ASP A 333 5.97 -13.09 0.68
N GLY A 334 5.35 -11.92 0.57
CA GLY A 334 5.93 -10.72 -0.04
C GLY A 334 6.22 -10.84 -1.54
N ALA A 335 5.82 -11.94 -2.20
CA ALA A 335 6.14 -12.18 -3.60
C ALA A 335 5.20 -11.44 -4.56
N ARG A 336 4.03 -11.02 -4.08
CA ARG A 336 2.99 -10.38 -4.90
C ARG A 336 2.43 -9.15 -4.23
N LEU A 337 1.97 -8.23 -5.06
CA LEU A 337 1.17 -7.08 -4.65
C LEU A 337 -0.20 -7.16 -5.29
N PHE A 338 -1.24 -6.85 -4.54
CA PHE A 338 -2.62 -6.79 -4.96
C PHE A 338 -3.06 -5.35 -4.90
N ASN A 339 -3.42 -4.77 -6.04
CA ASN A 339 -3.97 -3.43 -6.13
C ASN A 339 -5.42 -3.55 -6.55
N LEU A 340 -6.28 -2.76 -5.93
CA LEU A 340 -7.69 -2.74 -6.25
C LEU A 340 -8.08 -1.32 -6.66
N ALA A 341 -8.76 -1.24 -7.80
CA ALA A 341 -9.33 0.00 -8.27
C ALA A 341 -10.70 0.27 -7.68
N GLU A 342 -10.89 1.50 -7.23
CA GLU A 342 -12.19 2.10 -7.01
C GLU A 342 -12.96 2.12 -8.34
N SER A 343 -14.19 1.61 -8.33
CA SER A 343 -15.02 1.50 -9.52
C SER A 343 -16.48 1.25 -9.16
N TRP A 344 -17.38 1.90 -9.92
CA TRP A 344 -18.82 1.65 -9.90
C TRP A 344 -19.20 0.36 -10.65
N ASP A 345 -18.30 -0.14 -11.50
CA ASP A 345 -18.30 -1.49 -12.08
C ASP A 345 -17.52 -2.45 -11.15
N PRO A 346 -17.65 -3.78 -11.29
CA PRO A 346 -16.95 -4.74 -10.42
C PRO A 346 -15.47 -4.36 -10.26
N PRO A 347 -14.97 -4.26 -9.01
CA PRO A 347 -13.64 -3.73 -8.76
C PRO A 347 -12.60 -4.59 -9.46
N LYS A 348 -11.67 -3.92 -10.13
CA LYS A 348 -10.58 -4.57 -10.85
C LYS A 348 -9.45 -4.86 -9.89
N ILE A 349 -9.09 -6.13 -9.78
CA ILE A 349 -7.94 -6.59 -9.02
C ILE A 349 -6.77 -6.75 -9.98
N VAL A 350 -5.64 -6.15 -9.59
CA VAL A 350 -4.39 -6.19 -10.32
C VAL A 350 -3.37 -6.88 -9.42
N THR A 351 -2.92 -8.06 -9.83
CA THR A 351 -1.86 -8.79 -9.12
C THR A 351 -0.53 -8.59 -9.84
N VAL A 352 0.46 -8.13 -9.10
CA VAL A 352 1.83 -7.89 -9.58
C VAL A 352 2.74 -8.93 -8.94
N ASP A 353 3.44 -9.72 -9.75
CA ASP A 353 4.50 -10.60 -9.26
C ASP A 353 5.82 -9.83 -9.18
N LEU A 354 6.30 -9.57 -7.97
CA LEU A 354 7.47 -8.73 -7.71
C LEU A 354 8.77 -9.42 -8.14
N LEU A 355 8.81 -10.75 -8.09
CA LEU A 355 9.96 -11.51 -8.58
C LEU A 355 10.06 -11.42 -10.10
N LEU A 356 8.93 -11.56 -10.80
CA LEU A 356 8.88 -11.38 -12.25
C LEU A 356 9.28 -9.96 -12.64
N LEU A 357 8.80 -8.96 -11.90
CA LEU A 357 9.16 -7.56 -12.10
C LEU A 357 10.67 -7.37 -11.98
N GLN A 358 11.29 -7.90 -10.92
CA GLN A 358 12.73 -7.85 -10.71
C GLN A 358 13.51 -8.57 -11.83
N GLN A 359 13.03 -9.72 -12.33
CA GLN A 359 13.66 -10.44 -13.43
C GLN A 359 13.62 -9.66 -14.74
N GLN A 360 12.49 -9.02 -15.05
CA GLN A 360 12.35 -8.18 -16.25
C GLN A 360 13.29 -6.98 -16.20
N GLN A 361 13.46 -6.35 -15.03
CA GLN A 361 14.45 -5.27 -14.82
C GLN A 361 15.87 -5.73 -15.14
N GLN A 362 16.27 -6.89 -14.60
CA GLN A 362 17.62 -7.43 -14.83
C GLN A 362 17.87 -7.72 -16.30
N GLN A 363 16.87 -8.20 -17.03
CA GLN A 363 16.98 -8.47 -18.47
C GLN A 363 17.12 -7.17 -19.29
N GLN A 364 16.33 -6.13 -18.98
CA GLN A 364 16.43 -4.84 -19.67
C GLN A 364 17.80 -4.18 -19.46
N GLN A 365 18.34 -4.23 -18.24
CA GLN A 365 19.68 -3.72 -17.95
C GLN A 365 20.78 -4.45 -18.73
N GLN A 366 20.67 -5.78 -18.84
CA GLN A 366 21.61 -6.57 -19.64
C GLN A 366 21.54 -6.20 -21.13
N GLN A 367 20.35 -5.95 -21.67
CA GLN A 367 20.17 -5.51 -23.06
C GLN A 367 20.77 -4.12 -23.31
N GLN A 368 20.55 -3.15 -22.41
CA GLN A 368 21.13 -1.81 -22.52
C GLN A 368 22.67 -1.85 -22.46
N GLN A 369 23.26 -2.68 -21.60
CA GLN A 369 24.71 -2.85 -21.53
C GLN A 369 25.28 -3.47 -22.82
N GLN A 370 24.59 -4.44 -23.42
CA GLN A 370 25.01 -5.04 -24.69
C GLN A 370 24.93 -4.04 -25.86
N GLN A 371 23.86 -3.25 -25.95
CA GLN A 371 23.70 -2.24 -27.00
C GLN A 371 24.71 -1.09 -26.84
N GLY A 372 24.95 -0.62 -25.62
CA GLY A 372 25.94 0.42 -25.31
C GLY A 372 27.39 0.01 -25.62
N SER A 373 27.71 -1.30 -25.59
CA SER A 373 29.05 -1.79 -25.95
C SER A 373 29.37 -1.70 -27.45
N SER A 374 28.34 -1.58 -28.31
CA SER A 374 28.50 -1.57 -29.77
C SER A 374 28.75 -0.16 -30.36
N HIS A 375 28.57 0.91 -29.58
CA HIS A 375 28.79 2.30 -30.00
C HIS A 375 29.90 2.99 -29.18
N SER A 376 30.95 2.25 -28.82
CA SER A 376 32.15 2.81 -28.18
C SER A 376 33.04 3.59 -29.16
N THR A 377 32.63 4.80 -29.52
CA THR A 377 33.56 5.89 -29.84
C THR A 377 33.53 6.91 -28.71
N ARG A 378 34.59 6.89 -27.88
CA ARG A 378 35.05 7.94 -26.95
C ARG A 378 34.06 9.10 -26.70
N ASN A 379 33.21 8.95 -25.68
CA ASN A 379 32.84 10.08 -24.84
C ASN A 379 32.47 9.57 -23.44
N SER A 380 33.30 9.88 -22.47
CA SER A 380 33.16 9.49 -21.08
C SER A 380 32.15 10.38 -20.35
N ASN A 381 30.85 10.15 -20.58
CA ASN A 381 29.82 10.62 -19.66
C ASN A 381 29.48 9.46 -18.71
N LYS A 382 29.87 9.60 -17.44
CA LYS A 382 29.50 8.68 -16.37
C LYS A 382 27.98 8.78 -16.15
N GLN A 383 27.19 7.90 -16.76
CA GLN A 383 25.85 7.63 -16.28
C GLN A 383 25.98 6.99 -14.90
N HIS A 384 25.55 7.70 -13.86
CA HIS A 384 25.36 7.13 -12.53
C HIS A 384 24.18 6.16 -12.62
N GLN A 385 24.46 4.85 -12.66
CA GLN A 385 23.45 3.87 -12.31
C GLN A 385 23.15 4.05 -10.82
N GLN A 386 22.03 4.72 -10.53
CA GLN A 386 21.51 4.86 -9.17
C GLN A 386 20.88 3.51 -8.80
N TYR A 387 21.71 2.63 -8.24
CA TYR A 387 21.18 1.51 -7.48
C TYR A 387 20.48 2.09 -6.26
N CYS A 388 19.27 1.62 -5.98
CA CYS A 388 18.63 1.80 -4.68
C CYS A 388 19.34 0.97 -3.60
N SER A 389 20.66 1.12 -3.48
CA SER A 389 21.35 0.84 -2.25
C SER A 389 21.13 2.06 -1.39
N GLY A 390 20.30 1.95 -0.34
CA GLY A 390 20.10 3.03 0.61
C GLY A 390 21.45 3.65 0.98
N GLY A 391 21.64 4.91 0.58
CA GLY A 391 22.93 5.59 0.69
C GLY A 391 23.43 5.59 2.14
N TYR A 392 24.68 5.23 2.33
CA TYR A 392 25.41 5.54 3.56
C TYR A 392 25.78 7.02 3.51
N TYR A 393 25.16 7.85 4.35
CA TYR A 393 25.56 9.26 4.50
C TYR A 393 26.90 9.35 5.22
N ASN A 394 27.93 9.74 4.48
CA ASN A 394 29.08 10.44 5.06
C ASN A 394 28.92 11.92 4.72
N ASN A 395 28.55 12.74 5.71
CA ASN A 395 28.53 14.20 5.58
C ASN A 395 29.93 14.75 5.27
N PRO A 396 30.14 15.52 4.19
CA PRO A 396 31.22 16.50 4.14
C PRO A 396 30.70 17.90 4.56
N PRO A 397 31.57 18.76 5.12
CA PRO A 397 31.16 20.07 5.63
C PRO A 397 30.83 21.05 4.52
N LEU A 398 29.78 21.84 4.76
CA LEU A 398 29.32 23.00 3.98
C LEU A 398 30.43 24.03 3.78
N LEU A 399 30.65 24.46 2.53
CA LEU A 399 31.20 25.77 2.19
C LEU A 399 30.37 26.37 1.05
N GLY A 400 29.78 27.54 1.31
CA GLY A 400 28.88 28.24 0.40
C GLY A 400 29.57 28.98 -0.73
N LEU A 401 28.75 29.67 -1.54
CA LEU A 401 29.01 30.98 -2.13
C LEU A 401 27.74 31.51 -2.81
N ASP A 402 27.64 32.83 -2.78
CA ASP A 402 26.52 33.69 -3.16
C ASP A 402 26.34 33.91 -4.67
N ASP A 403 25.15 34.44 -4.96
CA ASP A 403 24.71 35.38 -6.01
C ASP A 403 23.92 34.92 -7.26
N PRO A 404 22.91 35.73 -7.68
CA PRO A 404 21.82 35.32 -8.55
C PRO A 404 22.01 35.77 -10.01
N ILE A 405 21.35 35.06 -10.94
CA ILE A 405 21.16 35.55 -12.32
C ILE A 405 19.66 35.63 -12.61
N VAL A 406 19.22 36.87 -12.86
CA VAL A 406 17.94 37.26 -13.44
C VAL A 406 18.03 37.10 -14.95
N LEU A 407 17.04 36.46 -15.58
CA LEU A 407 16.66 36.73 -16.97
C LEU A 407 15.13 36.65 -17.14
N GLU A 408 14.57 37.79 -17.55
CA GLU A 408 13.21 37.97 -18.07
C GLU A 408 13.11 37.54 -19.55
N GLY A 409 11.87 37.29 -19.99
CA GLY A 409 11.45 37.14 -21.39
C GLY A 409 10.80 35.78 -21.60
N GLY A 410 9.50 35.64 -21.92
CA GLY A 410 8.64 36.47 -22.76
C GLY A 410 8.24 35.61 -23.96
N GLY A 411 6.94 35.50 -24.26
CA GLY A 411 6.46 34.86 -25.47
C GLY A 411 5.19 34.05 -25.28
N ASP A 412 4.07 34.70 -25.57
CA ASP A 412 2.80 34.07 -25.89
C ASP A 412 2.94 33.18 -27.14
N ASP A 413 2.07 32.17 -27.22
CA ASP A 413 1.16 31.85 -28.33
C ASP A 413 1.10 30.36 -28.74
N GLU A 414 -0.11 29.96 -29.19
CA GLU A 414 -0.48 28.71 -29.87
C GLU A 414 -0.64 27.44 -28.99
N THR A 415 -1.65 26.57 -29.11
CA THR A 415 -2.66 26.35 -30.15
C THR A 415 -3.83 25.51 -29.61
N ASN A 416 -5.03 25.81 -30.12
CA ASN A 416 -6.15 24.86 -30.26
C ASN A 416 -5.71 23.68 -31.12
N LEU A 417 -6.12 22.44 -30.80
CA LEU A 417 -6.62 21.45 -31.76
C LEU A 417 -7.24 20.25 -31.02
N LYS A 418 -8.55 20.10 -31.21
CA LYS A 418 -9.31 18.86 -30.97
C LYS A 418 -9.01 17.88 -32.10
N GLU A 419 -8.77 16.61 -31.78
CA GLU A 419 -9.07 15.51 -32.68
C GLU A 419 -9.68 14.35 -31.90
N ASP A 420 -10.97 14.12 -32.15
CA ASP A 420 -11.69 12.90 -31.81
C ASP A 420 -11.15 11.76 -32.69
N ARG A 421 -10.77 10.63 -32.09
CA ARG A 421 -10.58 9.36 -32.79
C ARG A 421 -11.52 8.31 -32.21
N GLU A 422 -12.58 8.04 -32.97
CA GLU A 422 -13.39 6.83 -32.88
C GLU A 422 -12.49 5.61 -33.11
N PHE A 423 -12.46 4.67 -32.17
CA PHE A 423 -11.94 3.33 -32.40
C PHE A 423 -13.12 2.36 -32.56
N SER A 424 -13.17 1.77 -33.75
CA SER A 424 -14.10 0.72 -34.16
C SER A 424 -13.82 -0.57 -33.39
N SER A 425 -14.89 -1.14 -32.86
CA SER A 425 -14.98 -2.47 -32.28
C SER A 425 -15.06 -3.52 -33.39
N GLU A 426 -13.97 -4.24 -33.69
CA GLU A 426 -14.03 -5.56 -34.36
C GLU A 426 -12.64 -6.19 -34.44
N ALA A 427 -12.30 -7.07 -33.49
CA ALA A 427 -11.18 -8.02 -33.64
C ALA A 427 -11.33 -9.25 -32.74
N GLY A 428 -11.87 -10.33 -33.33
CA GLY A 428 -11.41 -11.71 -33.23
C GLY A 428 -11.05 -12.31 -31.87
N TRP A 429 -11.87 -13.26 -31.42
CA TRP A 429 -11.50 -14.27 -30.44
C TRP A 429 -10.41 -15.18 -31.03
N SER A 430 -9.24 -15.22 -30.41
CA SER A 430 -8.25 -16.28 -30.66
C SER A 430 -8.32 -17.31 -29.54
N THR A 431 -8.46 -18.58 -29.94
CA THR A 431 -8.45 -19.73 -29.04
C THR A 431 -7.02 -19.98 -28.57
N MET A 432 -6.82 -20.21 -27.27
CA MET A 432 -5.51 -20.60 -26.74
C MET A 432 -5.03 -21.89 -27.42
N PRO A 433 -3.76 -21.97 -27.83
CA PRO A 433 -3.20 -23.22 -28.34
C PRO A 433 -3.14 -24.27 -27.21
N PRO A 434 -3.39 -25.55 -27.50
CA PRO A 434 -3.28 -26.61 -26.51
C PRO A 434 -1.85 -26.72 -25.96
N PRO A 435 -1.68 -27.19 -24.72
CA PRO A 435 -0.37 -27.31 -24.09
C PRO A 435 0.55 -28.22 -24.92
N SER A 436 1.82 -27.84 -24.98
CA SER A 436 2.83 -28.61 -25.70
C SER A 436 3.01 -29.99 -25.06
N SER A 437 3.39 -30.98 -25.87
CA SER A 437 3.66 -32.35 -25.41
C SER A 437 4.72 -32.44 -24.30
N GLN A 438 5.59 -31.43 -24.16
CA GLN A 438 6.54 -31.31 -23.06
C GLN A 438 5.88 -30.93 -21.72
N GLN A 439 4.87 -30.06 -21.73
CA GLN A 439 4.11 -29.69 -20.52
C GLN A 439 3.28 -30.87 -19.99
N LEU A 440 2.72 -31.68 -20.89
CA LEU A 440 1.99 -32.90 -20.51
C LEU A 440 2.91 -33.96 -19.87
N LEU A 441 4.15 -34.07 -20.37
CA LEU A 441 5.14 -35.01 -19.85
C LEU A 441 5.62 -34.62 -18.45
N LEU A 442 5.86 -33.33 -18.20
CA LEU A 442 6.22 -32.82 -16.88
C LEU A 442 5.11 -33.05 -15.84
N LEU A 443 3.85 -32.88 -16.24
CA LEU A 443 2.70 -33.15 -15.38
C LEU A 443 2.60 -34.64 -14.99
N LEU A 444 2.85 -35.54 -15.95
CA LEU A 444 2.84 -36.99 -15.73
C LEU A 444 4.00 -37.47 -14.84
N VAL A 445 5.18 -36.88 -14.97
CA VAL A 445 6.34 -37.18 -14.12
C VAL A 445 6.09 -36.70 -12.68
N ALA A 446 5.51 -35.51 -12.51
CA ALA A 446 5.13 -35.00 -11.19
C ALA A 446 4.08 -35.92 -10.52
N LEU A 447 3.05 -36.35 -11.27
CA LEU A 447 2.00 -37.22 -10.73
C LEU A 447 2.55 -38.59 -10.29
N THR A 448 3.48 -39.16 -11.06
CA THR A 448 4.08 -40.47 -10.74
C THR A 448 5.07 -40.41 -9.58
N ALA A 449 5.76 -39.29 -9.38
CA ALA A 449 6.59 -39.06 -8.20
C ALA A 449 5.76 -38.97 -6.92
N THR A 450 4.64 -38.24 -6.94
CA THR A 450 3.74 -38.07 -5.79
C THR A 450 3.07 -39.39 -5.39
N ILE A 451 2.64 -40.18 -6.38
CA ILE A 451 2.06 -41.51 -6.13
C ILE A 451 3.09 -42.45 -5.49
N ARG A 452 4.36 -42.41 -5.90
CA ARG A 452 5.41 -43.26 -5.28
C ARG A 452 5.67 -42.90 -3.82
N ILE A 453 5.61 -41.63 -3.46
CA ILE A 453 5.81 -41.18 -2.07
C ILE A 453 4.66 -41.65 -1.18
N LEU A 454 3.42 -41.63 -1.68
CA LEU A 454 2.23 -42.09 -0.96
C LEU A 454 2.19 -43.61 -0.71
N PHE A 455 2.98 -44.41 -1.43
CA PHE A 455 3.03 -45.88 -1.24
C PHE A 455 4.30 -46.36 -0.50
N GLN A 456 5.14 -45.46 0.00
CA GLN A 456 6.33 -45.80 0.80
C GLN A 456 6.27 -45.32 2.26
N THR A 457 5.20 -44.64 2.64
CA THR A 457 4.80 -44.34 4.02
C THR A 457 3.58 -45.18 4.39
#